data_AF-A0A011V612-F1
#
_entry.id   AF-A0A011V612-F1
#
_cell.length_a   1.000
_cell.length_b   1.000
_cell.length_c   1.000
_cell.angle_alpha   90.00
_cell.angle_beta   90.00
_cell.angle_gamma   90.00
#
_symmetry.space_group_name_H-M   'P 1'
#
loop_
_entity.id
_entity.type
_entity.pdbx_description
1 polymer ?
#
loop_
_entity_poly.entity_id
_entity_poly.type
_entity_poly.pdbx_seq_one_letter_code
_entity_poly.pdbx_strand_id
1 'polypeptide(L)'
;MTFDEYFKNRTGKGIDYDGNYGVQCFDLANDYSVKVVGGKQFVGMGAYEIYTNYANQPAHELYERIPNTPDFVPKKGDIMVWGQGLGKWGHVAICTGKGDTSWFESYDQNWTGRNDPVTLIKHNYNSVLGVLRPKDQSKVTGVKSAKKVEKPKPKELKGDLNGDGKVNVADVALLAAHVKGEKMLE
;
A
#
# COMPACT_ATOMS: atom_id res chain seq x y z
N MET A 1 13.30 -4.31 -10.51
CA MET A 1 12.88 -3.04 -11.14
C MET A 1 12.15 -2.24 -10.09
N THR A 2 12.46 -0.95 -9.93
CA THR A 2 11.72 -0.08 -9.01
C THR A 2 10.42 0.42 -9.66
N PHE A 3 9.49 0.92 -8.84
CA PHE A 3 8.26 1.56 -9.33
C PHE A 3 8.53 2.69 -10.33
N ASP A 4 9.47 3.59 -10.00
CA ASP A 4 9.74 4.76 -10.84
C ASP A 4 10.41 4.37 -12.16
N GLU A 5 11.34 3.42 -12.13
CA GLU A 5 11.93 2.85 -13.36
C GLU A 5 10.88 2.15 -14.23
N TYR A 6 9.96 1.41 -13.60
CA TYR A 6 8.88 0.73 -14.28
C TYR A 6 8.01 1.73 -15.04
N PHE A 7 7.45 2.74 -14.36
CA PHE A 7 6.56 3.71 -15.00
C PHE A 7 7.28 4.67 -15.95
N LYS A 8 8.56 4.99 -15.72
CA LYS A 8 9.38 5.70 -16.70
C LYS A 8 9.44 4.95 -18.04
N ASN A 9 9.50 3.62 -17.99
CA ASN A 9 9.61 2.79 -19.20
C ASN A 9 8.26 2.42 -19.82
N ARG A 10 7.18 2.43 -19.03
CA ARG A 10 5.82 2.04 -19.46
C ARG A 10 4.95 3.20 -19.91
N THR A 11 5.11 4.39 -19.34
CA THR A 11 4.27 5.55 -19.70
C THR A 11 4.37 5.84 -21.19
N GLY A 12 3.22 6.05 -21.84
CA GLY A 12 3.09 6.24 -23.29
C GLY A 12 3.17 4.97 -24.13
N LYS A 13 3.28 3.78 -23.52
CA LYS A 13 3.30 2.48 -24.22
C LYS A 13 2.09 1.63 -23.82
N GLY A 14 1.56 0.87 -24.77
CA GLY A 14 0.59 -0.18 -24.51
C GLY A 14 1.27 -1.47 -24.05
N ILE A 15 0.70 -2.11 -23.04
CA ILE A 15 1.09 -3.43 -22.56
C ILE A 15 -0.03 -4.40 -22.93
N ASP A 16 0.30 -5.38 -23.75
CA ASP A 16 -0.53 -6.57 -24.02
C ASP A 16 0.20 -7.73 -23.34
N TYR A 17 -0.26 -8.12 -22.15
CA TYR A 17 0.46 -9.06 -21.30
C TYR A 17 0.06 -10.50 -21.59
N ASP A 18 -1.22 -10.74 -21.87
CA ASP A 18 -1.77 -12.08 -22.11
C ASP A 18 -1.94 -12.42 -23.61
N GLY A 19 -1.72 -11.47 -24.52
CA GLY A 19 -1.87 -11.63 -25.96
C GLY A 19 -3.32 -11.58 -26.45
N ASN A 20 -4.27 -11.26 -25.55
CA ASN A 20 -5.70 -11.25 -25.82
C ASN A 20 -6.30 -9.86 -25.57
N TYR A 21 -7.24 -9.46 -26.43
CA TYR A 21 -7.95 -8.17 -26.33
C TYR A 21 -7.05 -6.92 -26.36
N GLY A 22 -5.77 -7.05 -26.68
CA GLY A 22 -4.84 -5.95 -26.90
C GLY A 22 -4.37 -5.32 -25.59
N VAL A 23 -4.62 -4.03 -25.41
CA VAL A 23 -4.01 -3.23 -24.35
C VAL A 23 -5.10 -2.90 -23.31
N GLN A 24 -5.21 -3.68 -22.24
CA GLN A 24 -6.27 -3.56 -21.23
C GLN A 24 -5.76 -3.05 -19.87
N CYS A 25 -6.66 -2.54 -19.04
CA CYS A 25 -6.32 -2.14 -17.66
C CYS A 25 -5.76 -3.31 -16.83
N PHE A 26 -6.25 -4.53 -17.10
CA PHE A 26 -5.86 -5.75 -16.41
C PHE A 26 -4.42 -6.18 -16.75
N ASP A 27 -3.95 -5.93 -17.98
CA ASP A 27 -2.56 -6.18 -18.39
C ASP A 27 -1.56 -5.36 -17.57
N LEU A 28 -1.87 -4.08 -17.35
CA LEU A 28 -1.04 -3.21 -16.52
C LEU A 28 -0.95 -3.74 -15.09
N ALA A 29 -2.07 -4.17 -14.50
CA ALA A 29 -2.07 -4.72 -13.15
C ALA A 29 -1.25 -6.03 -13.05
N ASN A 30 -1.36 -6.92 -14.05
CA ASN A 30 -0.61 -8.17 -14.12
C ASN A 30 0.89 -7.94 -14.31
N ASP A 31 1.28 -7.11 -15.28
CA ASP A 31 2.68 -6.78 -15.53
C ASP A 31 3.32 -6.10 -14.31
N TYR A 32 2.58 -5.21 -13.64
CA TYR A 32 3.01 -4.56 -12.39
C TYR A 32 3.18 -5.56 -11.23
N SER A 33 2.19 -6.44 -11.01
CA SER A 33 2.25 -7.47 -9.95
C SER A 33 3.49 -8.35 -10.11
N VAL A 34 3.78 -8.78 -11.33
CA VAL A 34 4.92 -9.66 -11.61
C VAL A 34 6.25 -8.90 -11.55
N LYS A 35 6.38 -7.74 -12.22
CA LYS A 35 7.69 -7.08 -12.40
C LYS A 35 8.11 -6.17 -11.26
N VAL A 36 7.16 -5.61 -10.52
CA VAL A 36 7.44 -4.67 -9.43
C VAL A 36 7.24 -5.33 -8.09
N VAL A 37 6.05 -5.90 -7.85
CA VAL A 37 5.72 -6.51 -6.56
C VAL A 37 6.41 -7.88 -6.38
N GLY A 38 6.67 -8.59 -7.48
CA GLY A 38 7.26 -9.94 -7.47
C GLY A 38 6.23 -11.04 -7.20
N GLY A 39 4.96 -10.76 -7.48
CA GLY A 39 3.85 -11.69 -7.35
C GLY A 39 3.57 -12.47 -8.61
N LYS A 40 2.33 -12.97 -8.67
CA LYS A 40 1.77 -13.67 -9.84
C LYS A 40 0.77 -12.77 -10.54
N GLN A 41 0.42 -13.14 -11.76
CA GLN A 41 -0.74 -12.57 -12.44
C GLN A 41 -2.02 -12.85 -11.65
N PHE A 42 -2.92 -11.89 -11.71
CA PHE A 42 -4.29 -12.03 -11.27
C PHE A 42 -5.12 -12.80 -12.29
N VAL A 43 -6.28 -13.29 -11.85
CA VAL A 43 -7.22 -14.05 -12.68
C VAL A 43 -8.63 -13.47 -12.55
N GLY A 44 -9.42 -13.58 -13.60
CA GLY A 44 -10.79 -13.09 -13.63
C GLY A 44 -11.19 -12.70 -15.04
N MET A 45 -12.50 -12.58 -15.24
CA MET A 45 -13.06 -12.06 -16.50
C MET A 45 -13.16 -10.54 -16.49
N GLY A 46 -13.17 -9.91 -15.30
CA GLY A 46 -13.25 -8.46 -15.15
C GLY A 46 -12.26 -7.93 -14.13
N ALA A 47 -11.84 -6.68 -14.34
CA ALA A 47 -10.94 -5.95 -13.47
C ALA A 47 -11.49 -5.76 -12.04
N TYR A 48 -12.80 -5.72 -11.84
CA TYR A 48 -13.36 -5.65 -10.48
C TYR A 48 -13.11 -6.93 -9.64
N GLU A 49 -12.90 -8.08 -10.29
CA GLU A 49 -12.82 -9.39 -9.63
C GLU A 49 -11.53 -9.59 -8.83
N ILE A 50 -10.47 -8.83 -9.12
CA ILE A 50 -9.28 -8.82 -8.27
C ILE A 50 -9.56 -8.33 -6.86
N TYR A 51 -10.59 -7.49 -6.69
CA TYR A 51 -11.02 -7.01 -5.39
C TYR A 51 -12.13 -7.87 -4.79
N THR A 52 -13.15 -8.24 -5.57
CA THR A 52 -14.32 -8.97 -5.05
C THR A 52 -14.04 -10.46 -4.83
N ASN A 53 -13.29 -11.09 -5.73
CA ASN A 53 -12.87 -12.50 -5.64
C ASN A 53 -11.47 -12.67 -5.01
N TYR A 54 -11.14 -11.78 -4.07
CA TYR A 54 -9.78 -11.59 -3.56
C TYR A 54 -9.08 -12.86 -3.05
N ALA A 55 -9.75 -13.67 -2.23
CA ALA A 55 -9.15 -14.85 -1.61
C ALA A 55 -8.72 -15.91 -2.64
N ASN A 56 -9.32 -15.89 -3.84
CA ASN A 56 -9.00 -16.81 -4.93
C ASN A 56 -7.95 -16.25 -5.89
N GLN A 57 -7.44 -15.03 -5.66
CA GLN A 57 -6.43 -14.44 -6.51
C GLN A 57 -5.06 -15.08 -6.22
N PRO A 58 -4.28 -15.50 -7.26
CA PRO A 58 -2.99 -16.17 -7.07
C PRO A 58 -1.95 -15.35 -6.30
N ALA A 59 -2.09 -14.02 -6.31
CA ALA A 59 -1.15 -13.10 -5.66
C ALA A 59 -1.68 -12.51 -4.35
N HIS A 60 -2.88 -12.90 -3.88
CA HIS A 60 -3.58 -12.22 -2.77
C HIS A 60 -2.74 -12.13 -1.48
N GLU A 61 -1.90 -13.12 -1.18
CA GLU A 61 -1.05 -13.12 0.03
C GLU A 61 -0.05 -11.95 0.07
N LEU A 62 0.32 -11.41 -1.09
CA LEU A 62 1.26 -10.30 -1.21
C LEU A 62 0.59 -8.92 -1.06
N TYR A 63 -0.73 -8.88 -1.00
CA TYR A 63 -1.49 -7.63 -0.92
C TYR A 63 -2.28 -7.58 0.38
N GLU A 64 -2.59 -6.36 0.80
CA GLU A 64 -3.62 -6.03 1.76
C GLU A 64 -4.81 -5.44 0.99
N ARG A 65 -6.00 -6.03 1.13
CA ARG A 65 -7.22 -5.49 0.53
C ARG A 65 -7.83 -4.45 1.46
N ILE A 66 -7.87 -3.19 1.02
CA ILE A 66 -8.32 -2.06 1.84
C ILE A 66 -9.55 -1.42 1.17
N PRO A 67 -10.70 -1.31 1.87
CA PRO A 67 -11.89 -0.69 1.31
C PRO A 67 -11.75 0.83 1.17
N ASN A 68 -12.45 1.38 0.19
CA ASN A 68 -12.64 2.82 0.08
C ASN A 68 -13.58 3.31 1.19
N THR A 69 -13.10 4.23 2.02
CA THR A 69 -13.85 4.88 3.12
C THR A 69 -13.75 6.40 2.95
N PRO A 70 -14.60 7.21 3.61
CA PRO A 70 -14.54 8.67 3.48
C PRO A 70 -13.16 9.29 3.78
N ASP A 71 -12.40 8.69 4.70
CA ASP A 71 -11.06 9.15 5.08
C ASP A 71 -9.92 8.47 4.30
N PHE A 72 -10.25 7.62 3.33
CA PHE A 72 -9.26 6.85 2.58
C PHE A 72 -8.51 7.75 1.60
N VAL A 73 -7.17 7.62 1.60
CA VAL A 73 -6.28 8.21 0.60
C VAL A 73 -5.31 7.12 0.11
N PRO A 74 -5.21 6.88 -1.20
CA PRO A 74 -4.34 5.85 -1.76
C PRO A 74 -2.87 6.23 -1.62
N LYS A 75 -2.02 5.21 -1.49
CA LYS A 75 -0.56 5.34 -1.41
C LYS A 75 0.09 4.93 -2.72
N LYS A 76 1.35 5.33 -2.87
CA LYS A 76 2.17 4.96 -4.03
C LYS A 76 2.24 3.43 -4.15
N GLY A 77 1.87 2.92 -5.32
CA GLY A 77 1.87 1.48 -5.61
C GLY A 77 0.61 0.73 -5.21
N ASP A 78 -0.40 1.41 -4.63
CA ASP A 78 -1.71 0.80 -4.48
C ASP A 78 -2.32 0.48 -5.86
N ILE A 79 -2.89 -0.71 -6.01
CA ILE A 79 -3.72 -1.06 -7.16
C ILE A 79 -5.14 -0.59 -6.84
N MET A 80 -5.57 0.50 -7.46
CA MET A 80 -6.94 0.99 -7.35
C MET A 80 -7.89 0.10 -8.12
N VAL A 81 -9.05 -0.20 -7.53
CA VAL A 81 -10.07 -1.03 -8.18
C VAL A 81 -11.43 -0.35 -8.18
N TRP A 82 -11.98 -0.19 -9.38
CA TRP A 82 -13.34 0.25 -9.61
C TRP A 82 -14.27 -0.93 -9.84
N GLY A 83 -15.47 -0.81 -9.30
CA GLY A 83 -16.52 -1.81 -9.43
C GLY A 83 -17.35 -1.63 -10.70
N GLN A 84 -18.38 -2.46 -10.82
CA GLN A 84 -19.24 -2.49 -11.99
C GLN A 84 -20.11 -1.23 -12.18
N GLY A 85 -20.17 -0.35 -11.18
CA GLY A 85 -20.78 0.98 -11.29
C GLY A 85 -20.03 1.92 -12.24
N LEU A 86 -18.76 1.65 -12.56
CA LEU A 86 -18.01 2.38 -13.60
C LEU A 86 -18.29 1.83 -15.01
N GLY A 87 -18.49 0.51 -15.11
CA GLY A 87 -18.74 -0.20 -16.35
C GLY A 87 -18.73 -1.71 -16.11
N LYS A 88 -19.23 -2.51 -17.07
CA LYS A 88 -19.48 -3.96 -16.90
C LYS A 88 -18.31 -4.75 -16.29
N TRP A 89 -17.08 -4.39 -16.66
CA TRP A 89 -15.85 -5.11 -16.29
C TRP A 89 -15.11 -4.49 -15.09
N GLY A 90 -15.57 -3.35 -14.57
CA GLY A 90 -14.78 -2.52 -13.66
C GLY A 90 -13.54 -1.92 -14.35
N HIS A 91 -12.63 -1.38 -13.54
CA HIS A 91 -11.34 -0.85 -14.01
C HIS A 91 -10.28 -1.02 -12.92
N VAL A 92 -9.01 -1.04 -13.32
CA VAL A 92 -7.87 -0.97 -12.40
C VAL A 92 -6.76 -0.08 -12.89
N ALA A 93 -6.07 0.54 -11.94
CA ALA A 93 -4.97 1.44 -12.19
C ALA A 93 -3.97 1.41 -11.03
N ILE A 94 -2.75 1.89 -11.26
CA ILE A 94 -1.70 1.91 -10.24
C ILE A 94 -1.52 3.32 -9.70
N CYS A 95 -1.80 3.53 -8.42
CA CYS A 95 -1.75 4.85 -7.78
C CYS A 95 -0.32 5.39 -7.68
N THR A 96 -0.17 6.68 -7.99
CA THR A 96 1.08 7.42 -7.76
C THR A 96 1.30 7.75 -6.28
N GLY A 97 0.24 7.70 -5.47
CA GLY A 97 0.21 8.17 -4.08
C GLY A 97 -0.06 9.67 -3.95
N LYS A 98 -0.28 10.39 -5.05
CA LYS A 98 -0.79 11.76 -5.00
C LYS A 98 -2.31 11.74 -4.96
N GLY A 99 -2.87 12.57 -4.08
CA GLY A 99 -4.30 12.72 -3.91
C GLY A 99 -4.67 13.16 -2.50
N ASP A 100 -5.96 13.25 -2.28
CA ASP A 100 -6.62 13.47 -0.99
C ASP A 100 -7.93 12.67 -0.97
N THR A 101 -8.85 12.96 -0.06
CA THR A 101 -10.14 12.25 0.06
C THR A 101 -11.13 12.55 -1.07
N SER A 102 -10.80 13.47 -1.99
CA SER A 102 -11.66 13.89 -3.11
C SER A 102 -11.11 13.52 -4.49
N TRP A 103 -9.79 13.42 -4.64
CA TRP A 103 -9.15 13.03 -5.90
C TRP A 103 -7.87 12.22 -5.69
N PHE A 104 -7.45 11.50 -6.72
CA PHE A 104 -6.13 10.86 -6.77
C PHE A 104 -5.58 10.78 -8.19
N GLU A 105 -4.29 10.53 -8.32
CA GLU A 105 -3.60 10.32 -9.60
C GLU A 105 -3.10 8.88 -9.72
N SER A 106 -3.38 8.23 -10.86
CA SER A 106 -2.92 6.88 -11.16
C SER A 106 -2.38 6.75 -12.58
N TYR A 107 -1.60 5.69 -12.79
CA TYR A 107 -1.24 5.20 -14.11
C TYR A 107 -2.31 4.23 -14.58
N ASP A 108 -2.94 4.59 -15.68
CA ASP A 108 -4.08 3.91 -16.25
C ASP A 108 -3.74 3.41 -17.64
N GLN A 109 -4.26 2.23 -17.97
CA GLN A 109 -4.25 1.72 -19.33
C GLN A 109 -5.69 1.49 -19.76
N ASN A 110 -6.03 1.84 -21.00
CA ASN A 110 -7.38 1.72 -21.55
C ASN A 110 -8.50 2.43 -20.77
N TRP A 111 -8.24 3.61 -20.21
CA TRP A 111 -9.25 4.37 -19.47
C TRP A 111 -10.45 4.79 -20.34
N THR A 112 -10.23 5.16 -21.60
CA THR A 112 -11.30 5.61 -22.50
C THR A 112 -11.98 4.45 -23.25
N GLY A 113 -11.50 3.22 -23.06
CA GLY A 113 -11.96 2.04 -23.79
C GLY A 113 -11.41 1.93 -25.22
N ARG A 114 -10.38 2.70 -25.58
CA ARG A 114 -9.79 2.76 -26.92
C ARG A 114 -8.41 2.11 -27.03
N ASN A 115 -8.09 1.19 -26.12
CA ASN A 115 -6.76 0.59 -25.97
C ASN A 115 -5.68 1.65 -25.70
N ASP A 116 -6.02 2.65 -24.87
CA ASP A 116 -5.12 3.74 -24.52
C ASP A 116 -3.84 3.22 -23.87
N PRO A 117 -2.65 3.75 -24.22
CA PRO A 117 -1.41 3.38 -23.56
C PRO A 117 -1.40 3.82 -22.09
N VAL A 118 -0.43 3.33 -21.33
CA VAL A 118 -0.24 3.74 -19.93
C VAL A 118 -0.10 5.26 -19.83
N THR A 119 -1.06 5.92 -19.19
CA THR A 119 -1.16 7.37 -19.10
C THR A 119 -1.47 7.79 -17.67
N LEU A 120 -0.98 8.95 -17.24
CA LEU A 120 -1.34 9.53 -15.95
C LEU A 120 -2.71 10.18 -16.02
N ILE A 121 -3.61 9.79 -15.12
CA ILE A 121 -4.98 10.29 -15.08
C ILE A 121 -5.32 10.72 -13.65
N LYS A 122 -6.00 11.88 -13.55
CA LYS A 122 -6.59 12.37 -12.31
C LYS A 122 -8.03 11.87 -12.21
N HIS A 123 -8.34 11.19 -11.11
CA HIS A 123 -9.64 10.58 -10.84
C HIS A 123 -10.28 11.16 -9.58
N ASN A 124 -11.58 10.93 -9.45
CA ASN A 124 -12.29 10.98 -8.17
C ASN A 124 -12.57 9.54 -7.68
N TYR A 125 -13.25 9.40 -6.55
CA TYR A 125 -13.56 8.09 -5.96
C TYR A 125 -14.86 7.45 -6.45
N ASN A 126 -15.47 7.97 -7.52
CA ASN A 126 -16.76 7.47 -7.97
C ASN A 126 -16.62 6.02 -8.45
N SER A 127 -17.50 5.13 -7.97
CA SER A 127 -17.48 3.69 -8.26
C SER A 127 -16.22 2.93 -7.80
N VAL A 128 -15.36 3.53 -6.97
CA VAL A 128 -14.18 2.85 -6.38
C VAL A 128 -14.61 1.88 -5.28
N LEU A 129 -14.15 0.62 -5.37
CA LEU A 129 -14.33 -0.39 -4.32
C LEU A 129 -13.29 -0.25 -3.21
N GLY A 130 -12.05 0.05 -3.57
CA GLY A 130 -10.91 0.11 -2.67
C GLY A 130 -9.60 -0.13 -3.41
N VAL A 131 -8.58 -0.56 -2.67
CA VAL A 131 -7.25 -0.85 -3.21
C VAL A 131 -6.74 -2.22 -2.80
N LEU A 132 -5.83 -2.76 -3.61
CA LEU A 132 -4.89 -3.79 -3.20
C LEU A 132 -3.52 -3.14 -2.96
N ARG A 133 -3.09 -3.10 -1.71
CA ARG A 133 -1.82 -2.50 -1.30
C ARG A 133 -0.73 -3.57 -1.18
N PRO A 134 0.40 -3.49 -1.89
CA PRO A 134 1.52 -4.43 -1.70
C PRO A 134 1.98 -4.44 -0.24
N LYS A 135 2.10 -5.60 0.39
CA LYS A 135 2.58 -5.69 1.79
C LYS A 135 4.04 -5.26 1.91
N ASP A 136 4.87 -5.62 0.93
CA ASP A 136 6.26 -5.15 0.85
C ASP A 136 6.33 -3.77 0.18
N GLN A 137 6.17 -2.74 0.99
CA GLN A 137 6.22 -1.35 0.55
C GLN A 137 7.60 -0.92 0.03
N SER A 138 8.67 -1.70 0.26
CA SER A 138 9.99 -1.36 -0.25
C SER A 138 10.12 -1.48 -1.77
N LYS A 139 9.31 -2.36 -2.36
CA LYS A 139 9.24 -2.56 -3.81
C LYS A 139 8.68 -1.34 -4.54
N VAL A 140 7.84 -0.56 -3.86
CA VAL A 140 7.07 0.53 -4.47
C VAL A 140 7.58 1.92 -4.10
N THR A 141 8.09 2.09 -2.89
CA THR A 141 8.64 3.38 -2.43
C THR A 141 10.13 3.53 -2.72
N GLY A 142 10.84 2.44 -3.06
CA GLY A 142 12.30 2.45 -3.21
C GLY A 142 13.05 2.59 -1.88
N VAL A 143 12.34 2.79 -0.78
CA VAL A 143 12.88 2.80 0.58
C VAL A 143 12.72 1.39 1.12
N LYS A 144 13.81 0.66 1.40
CA LYS A 144 13.73 -0.55 2.24
C LYS A 144 12.88 -0.17 3.45
N SER A 145 11.72 -0.80 3.62
CA SER A 145 10.76 -0.48 4.68
C SER A 145 11.55 -0.10 5.90
N ALA A 146 11.48 1.16 6.33
CA ALA A 146 11.97 1.52 7.63
C ALA A 146 11.33 0.47 8.54
N LYS A 147 12.16 -0.38 9.17
CA LYS A 147 11.71 -1.36 10.15
C LYS A 147 10.64 -0.63 10.95
N LYS A 148 9.46 -1.24 11.06
CA LYS A 148 8.39 -0.82 11.97
C LYS A 148 9.10 -0.20 13.17
N VAL A 149 9.01 1.13 13.31
CA VAL A 149 9.60 1.79 14.47
C VAL A 149 8.73 1.28 15.61
N GLU A 150 9.11 0.14 16.18
CA GLU A 150 8.95 -0.06 17.60
C GLU A 150 9.47 1.25 18.18
N LYS A 151 8.55 2.01 18.81
CA LYS A 151 8.94 3.12 19.68
C LYS A 151 10.18 2.63 20.42
N PRO A 152 11.32 3.35 20.37
CA PRO A 152 12.50 2.87 21.06
C PRO A 152 12.05 2.53 22.46
N LYS A 153 12.15 1.24 22.85
CA LYS A 153 12.05 0.89 24.26
C LYS A 153 13.00 1.88 24.94
N PRO A 154 12.54 2.67 25.93
CA PRO A 154 13.41 3.57 26.65
C PRO A 154 14.66 2.76 27.00
N LYS A 155 15.82 3.28 26.63
CA LYS A 155 17.09 2.64 26.93
C LYS A 155 17.09 2.52 28.46
N GLU A 156 16.96 1.31 29.01
CA GLU A 156 16.96 1.12 30.46
C GLU A 156 18.26 1.71 30.99
N LEU A 157 18.16 2.89 31.59
CA LEU A 157 19.26 3.55 32.24
C LEU A 157 19.42 2.84 33.57
N LYS A 158 20.60 2.27 33.83
CA LYS A 158 20.90 1.72 35.16
C LYS A 158 20.68 2.83 36.20
N GLY A 159 19.67 2.65 37.05
CA GLY A 159 19.28 3.62 38.07
C GLY A 159 18.03 4.46 37.76
N ASP A 160 17.41 4.31 36.60
CA ASP A 160 16.07 4.84 36.33
C ASP A 160 15.03 3.87 36.92
N LEU A 161 14.56 4.18 38.12
CA LEU A 161 13.66 3.34 38.90
C LEU A 161 12.19 3.66 38.63
N ASN A 162 11.90 4.77 37.94
CA ASN A 162 10.54 5.19 37.62
C ASN A 162 10.15 5.01 36.14
N GLY A 163 11.11 4.69 35.26
CA GLY A 163 10.92 4.47 33.83
C GLY A 163 10.72 5.75 33.01
N ASP A 164 11.09 6.92 33.54
CA ASP A 164 10.90 8.22 32.88
C ASP A 164 12.01 8.57 31.86
N GLY A 165 13.03 7.73 31.76
CA GLY A 165 14.17 7.90 30.86
C GLY A 165 15.24 8.87 31.37
N LYS A 166 15.24 9.20 32.67
CA LYS A 166 16.25 10.05 33.33
C LYS A 166 16.67 9.41 34.65
N VAL A 167 17.89 9.69 35.10
CA VAL A 167 18.35 9.31 36.45
C VAL A 167 18.49 10.58 37.27
N ASN A 168 17.60 10.79 38.23
CA ASN A 168 17.51 12.01 39.03
C ASN A 168 17.02 11.74 40.47
N VAL A 169 16.68 12.82 41.20
CA VAL A 169 16.27 12.75 42.62
C VAL A 169 15.00 11.90 42.81
N ALA A 170 14.14 11.79 41.79
CA ALA A 170 12.97 10.93 41.83
C ALA A 170 13.33 9.45 42.00
N ASP A 171 14.40 8.99 41.35
CA ASP A 171 14.89 7.61 41.48
C ASP A 171 15.49 7.37 42.86
N VAL A 172 16.26 8.34 43.37
CA VAL A 172 16.83 8.26 44.72
C VAL A 172 15.72 8.17 45.78
N ALA A 173 14.61 8.89 45.59
CA ALA A 173 13.46 8.81 46.49
C ALA A 173 12.79 7.43 46.46
N LEU A 174 12.68 6.82 45.28
CA LEU A 174 12.16 5.46 45.12
C LEU A 174 13.08 4.41 45.76
N LEU A 175 14.39 4.55 45.60
CA LEU A 175 15.37 3.69 46.26
C LEU A 175 15.31 3.84 47.79
N ALA A 176 15.20 5.07 48.29
CA ALA A 176 15.08 5.34 49.72
C ALA A 176 13.80 4.73 50.30
N ALA A 177 12.66 4.85 49.59
CA ALA A 177 11.41 4.23 50.00
C ALA A 177 11.51 2.69 50.02
N HIS A 178 12.25 2.10 49.09
CA HIS A 178 12.52 0.65 49.07
C HIS A 178 13.35 0.20 50.26
N VAL A 179 14.46 0.89 50.54
CA VAL A 179 15.34 0.58 51.68
C VAL A 179 14.60 0.76 53.01
N LYS A 180 13.67 1.72 53.10
CA LYS A 180 12.82 1.93 54.28
C LYS A 180 11.66 0.94 54.40
N GLY A 181 11.42 0.10 53.38
CA GLY A 181 10.30 -0.85 53.34
C GLY A 181 8.94 -0.20 53.09
N GLU A 182 8.90 1.05 52.63
CA GLU A 182 7.67 1.79 52.34
C GLU A 182 7.11 1.45 50.96
N LYS A 183 7.98 1.10 49.99
CA LYS A 183 7.57 0.74 48.62
C LYS A 183 8.54 -0.26 48.00
N MET A 184 8.06 -1.43 47.57
CA MET A 184 8.88 -2.39 46.84
C MET A 184 9.14 -1.91 45.40
N LEU A 185 10.38 -2.07 44.94
CA LEU A 185 10.75 -1.93 43.53
C LEU A 185 10.72 -3.35 42.95
N GLU A 186 10.08 -3.51 41.79
CA GLU A 186 10.01 -4.78 41.04
C GLU A 186 11.13 -4.88 40.01
#